data_AF-A0A7Y3IA93-F1
#
_entry.id   AF-A0A7Y3IA93-F1
#
_cell.length_a   1.000
_cell.length_b   1.000
_cell.length_c   1.000
_cell.angle_alpha   90.00
_cell.angle_beta   90.00
_cell.angle_gamma   90.00
#
_symmetry.space_group_name_H-M   'P 1'
#
loop_
_entity.id
_entity.type
_entity.pdbx_description
1 polymer ?
#
loop_
_entity_poly.entity_id
_entity_poly.type
_entity_poly.pdbx_seq_one_letter_code
_entity_poly.pdbx_strand_id
1 'polypeptide(L)'
;MPVRRIEVRERVMARNDELAVVVRRTLEAVGVPALNLVSSPGSGKTRLLERTLADLGRELRMAVVTGDVQTSNDAERLARHTNRLVQA
;
A
#
# COMPACT_ATOMS: atom_id res chain seq x y z
N MET A 1 34.85 3.96 -20.61
CA MET A 1 33.55 3.67 -21.25
C MET A 1 32.61 4.86 -21.04
N PRO A 2 31.99 5.44 -22.06
CA PRO A 2 31.05 6.54 -21.86
C PRO A 2 29.74 6.03 -21.26
N VAL A 3 29.34 6.60 -20.13
CA VAL A 3 28.04 6.31 -19.48
C VAL A 3 26.96 7.02 -20.29
N ARG A 4 26.12 6.25 -21.01
CA ARG A 4 24.93 6.79 -21.68
C ARG A 4 23.80 6.89 -20.65
N ARG A 5 23.40 8.12 -20.31
CA ARG A 5 22.22 8.37 -19.48
C ARG A 5 20.97 8.11 -20.33
N ILE A 6 20.21 7.08 -19.98
CA ILE A 6 18.92 6.79 -20.62
C ILE A 6 17.84 7.44 -19.76
N GLU A 7 16.92 8.20 -20.36
CA GLU A 7 15.75 8.83 -19.70
C GLU A 7 14.70 7.78 -19.31
N VAL A 8 15.07 6.85 -18.43
CA VAL A 8 14.17 5.80 -17.93
C VAL A 8 13.29 6.34 -16.80
N ARG A 9 13.84 7.21 -15.93
CA ARG A 9 13.15 7.67 -14.72
C ARG A 9 11.84 8.38 -15.00
N GLU A 10 11.84 9.38 -15.89
CA GLU A 10 10.62 10.15 -16.20
C GLU A 10 9.54 9.27 -16.82
N ARG A 11 9.92 8.35 -17.71
CA ARG A 11 8.99 7.40 -18.33
C ARG A 11 8.37 6.43 -17.32
N VAL A 12 9.15 5.94 -16.36
CA VAL A 12 8.65 5.06 -15.30
C VAL A 12 7.67 5.80 -14.39
N MET A 13 8.00 7.04 -13.99
CA MET A 13 7.10 7.86 -13.17
C MET A 13 5.81 8.21 -13.91
N ALA A 14 5.90 8.62 -15.18
CA ALA A 14 4.72 8.89 -16.01
C ALA A 14 3.81 7.66 -16.15
N ARG A 15 4.41 6.48 -16.39
CA ARG A 15 3.65 5.23 -16.46
C ARG A 15 3.02 4.86 -15.12
N ASN A 16 3.71 5.10 -14.01
CA ASN A 16 3.16 4.90 -12.67
C ASN A 16 1.96 5.82 -12.41
N ASP A 17 2.03 7.08 -12.83
CA ASP A 17 0.94 8.03 -12.66
C ASP A 17 -0.30 7.63 -13.46
N GLU A 18 -0.13 7.14 -14.69
CA GLU A 18 -1.22 6.55 -15.48
C GLU A 18 -1.89 5.39 -14.75
N LEU A 19 -1.09 4.46 -14.21
CA LEU A 19 -1.59 3.31 -13.44
C LEU A 19 -2.31 3.77 -12.16
N ALA A 20 -1.77 4.76 -11.46
CA ALA A 20 -2.37 5.30 -10.25
C ALA A 20 -3.73 5.95 -10.52
N VAL A 21 -3.90 6.62 -11.68
CA VAL A 21 -5.20 7.14 -12.12
C VAL A 21 -6.20 6.01 -12.34
N VAL A 22 -5.79 4.91 -13.00
CA VAL A 22 -6.66 3.75 -13.23
C VAL A 22 -7.12 3.14 -11.92
N VAL A 23 -6.21 2.95 -10.96
CA VAL A 23 -6.52 2.41 -9.63
C VAL A 23 -7.52 3.30 -8.89
N ARG A 24 -7.27 4.61 -8.83
CA ARG A 24 -8.20 5.56 -8.18
C ARG A 24 -9.59 5.51 -8.81
N ARG A 25 -9.69 5.59 -10.13
CA ARG A 25 -10.97 5.51 -10.85
C ARG A 25 -11.71 4.20 -10.58
N THR A 26 -10.98 3.09 -10.53
CA THR A 26 -11.56 1.77 -10.26
C THR A 26 -12.16 1.72 -8.85
N LEU A 27 -11.41 2.20 -7.85
CA LEU A 27 -11.84 2.21 -6.46
C LEU A 27 -12.99 3.21 -6.22
N GLU A 28 -12.94 4.37 -6.86
CA GLU A 28 -14.03 5.36 -6.85
C GLU A 28 -15.31 4.78 -7.46
N ALA A 29 -15.22 4.09 -8.61
CA ALA A 29 -16.37 3.50 -9.28
C ALA A 29 -17.09 2.43 -8.45
N VAL A 30 -16.38 1.75 -7.54
CA VAL A 30 -16.98 0.79 -6.60
C VAL A 30 -17.21 1.36 -5.19
N GLY A 31 -16.99 2.67 -5.00
CA GLY A 31 -17.23 3.36 -3.73
C GLY A 31 -16.29 2.95 -2.59
N VAL A 32 -15.06 2.52 -2.90
CA VAL A 32 -14.06 2.11 -1.91
C VAL A 32 -13.03 3.22 -1.70
N PRO A 33 -13.08 3.96 -0.58
CA PRO A 33 -12.03 4.92 -0.25
C PRO A 33 -10.71 4.19 0.04
N ALA A 34 -9.60 4.72 -0.45
CA ALA A 34 -8.27 4.15 -0.29
C ALA A 34 -7.33 5.15 0.39
N LEU A 35 -6.54 4.66 1.34
CA LEU A 35 -5.54 5.44 2.06
C LEU A 35 -4.14 4.85 1.79
N ASN A 36 -3.22 5.68 1.31
CA ASN A 36 -1.82 5.31 1.16
C ASN A 36 -1.00 5.89 2.31
N LEU A 37 -0.43 5.03 3.15
CA LEU A 37 0.39 5.45 4.30
C LEU A 37 1.88 5.29 3.96
N VAL A 38 2.53 6.44 3.73
CA VAL A 38 3.98 6.52 3.49
C VAL A 38 4.66 7.13 4.70
N SER A 39 5.72 6.51 5.19
CA SER A 39 6.45 6.99 6.36
C SER A 39 7.90 6.51 6.36
N SER A 40 8.74 7.16 7.16
CA SER A 40 10.11 6.68 7.40
C SER A 40 10.11 5.30 8.07
N PRO A 41 11.16 4.48 7.87
CA PRO A 41 11.34 3.23 8.60
C PRO A 41 11.29 3.46 10.13
N GLY A 42 10.62 2.56 10.85
CA GLY A 42 10.53 2.63 12.32
C GLY A 42 9.55 3.65 12.89
N SER A 43 8.84 4.44 12.07
CA SER A 43 7.88 5.46 12.54
C SER A 43 6.59 4.91 13.17
N GLY A 44 6.42 3.58 13.22
CA GLY A 44 5.26 2.95 13.82
C GLY A 44 4.07 2.71 12.88
N LYS A 45 4.24 2.83 11.54
CA LYS A 45 3.19 2.53 10.54
C LYS A 45 2.44 1.23 10.84
N THR A 46 3.16 0.15 11.09
CA THR A 46 2.53 -1.16 11.32
C THR A 46 1.76 -1.20 12.63
N ARG A 47 2.25 -0.56 13.70
CA ARG A 47 1.52 -0.46 14.99
C ARG A 47 0.23 0.35 14.84
N LEU A 48 0.26 1.42 14.05
CA LEU A 48 -0.93 2.20 13.73
C LEU A 48 -1.97 1.32 13.01
N LEU A 49 -1.54 0.55 12.01
CA LEU A 49 -2.42 -0.36 11.27
C LEU A 49 -2.99 -1.48 12.16
N GLU A 50 -2.17 -2.12 13.00
CA GLU A 50 -2.63 -3.13 13.96
C GLU A 50 -3.72 -2.58 14.88
N ARG A 51 -3.49 -1.40 15.46
CA ARG A 51 -4.45 -0.77 16.37
C ARG A 51 -5.73 -0.37 15.64
N THR A 52 -5.61 0.14 14.43
CA THR A 52 -6.76 0.51 13.59
C THR A 52 -7.61 -0.72 13.27
N LEU A 53 -6.99 -1.84 12.91
CA LEU A 53 -7.69 -3.09 12.64
C LEU A 53 -8.34 -3.67 13.91
N ALA A 54 -7.66 -3.60 15.05
CA ALA A 54 -8.19 -4.09 16.32
C ALA A 54 -9.40 -3.26 16.79
N ASP A 55 -9.32 -1.94 16.71
CA ASP A 55 -10.34 -1.03 17.22
C ASP A 55 -11.52 -0.89 16.24
N LEU A 56 -11.26 -0.80 14.93
CA LEU A 56 -12.28 -0.47 13.93
C LEU A 56 -12.61 -1.60 12.96
N GLY A 57 -11.84 -2.69 12.93
CA GLY A 57 -12.00 -3.77 11.93
C GLY A 57 -13.31 -4.55 12.06
N ARG A 58 -14.01 -4.44 13.20
CA ARG A 58 -15.35 -5.01 13.40
C ARG A 58 -16.47 -4.10 12.89
N GLU A 59 -16.25 -2.79 12.90
CA GLU A 59 -17.24 -1.78 12.52
C GLU A 59 -17.13 -1.42 11.03
N LEU A 60 -15.90 -1.37 10.51
CA LEU A 60 -15.61 -0.98 9.15
C LEU A 60 -15.14 -2.18 8.32
N ARG A 61 -15.71 -2.34 7.13
CA ARG A 61 -15.21 -3.30 6.14
C ARG A 61 -13.95 -2.73 5.50
N MET A 62 -12.79 -3.18 5.95
CA MET A 62 -11.49 -2.73 5.44
C MET A 62 -10.63 -3.91 4.98
N ALA A 63 -9.75 -3.63 4.02
CA ALA A 63 -8.68 -4.52 3.55
C ALA A 63 -7.36 -3.75 3.63
N VAL A 64 -6.26 -4.49 3.82
CA VAL A 64 -4.91 -3.91 3.89
C VAL A 64 -4.05 -4.49 2.79
N VAL A 65 -3.31 -3.63 2.09
CA VAL A 65 -2.38 -4.02 1.01
C VAL A 65 -0.95 -3.79 1.49
N THR A 66 -0.08 -4.78 1.31
CA THR A 66 1.36 -4.70 1.66
C THR A 66 2.21 -5.19 0.48
N GLY A 67 3.33 -4.52 0.17
CA GLY A 67 4.13 -4.85 -1.03
C GLY A 67 5.63 -4.52 -0.95
N ASP A 68 6.34 -4.91 0.12
CA ASP A 68 7.79 -4.68 0.25
C ASP A 68 8.53 -5.92 0.80
N VAL A 69 9.81 -6.11 0.53
CA VAL A 69 10.54 -7.36 0.85
C VAL A 69 10.77 -7.55 2.36
N GLN A 70 10.70 -6.48 3.16
CA GLN A 70 10.65 -6.56 4.63
C GLN A 70 9.25 -6.95 5.20
N THR A 71 8.26 -7.20 4.33
CA THR A 71 6.85 -7.33 4.73
C THR A 71 6.42 -8.67 5.27
N SER A 72 7.21 -9.74 5.25
CA SER A 72 6.75 -11.02 5.84
C SER A 72 6.34 -10.80 7.30
N ASN A 73 7.14 -10.05 8.05
CA ASN A 73 6.84 -9.71 9.45
C ASN A 73 5.64 -8.75 9.59
N ASP A 74 5.53 -7.73 8.73
CA ASP A 74 4.39 -6.80 8.76
C ASP A 74 3.08 -7.53 8.39
N ALA A 75 3.10 -8.36 7.34
CA ALA A 75 1.98 -9.16 6.87
C ALA A 75 1.53 -10.17 7.93
N GLU A 76 2.47 -10.91 8.54
CA GLU A 76 2.17 -11.85 9.63
C GLU A 76 1.54 -11.16 10.83
N ARG A 77 2.06 -9.99 11.20
CA ARG A 77 1.51 -9.20 12.31
C ARG A 77 0.10 -8.73 12.00
N LEU A 78 -0.14 -8.18 10.82
CA LEU A 78 -1.46 -7.70 10.41
C LEU A 78 -2.47 -8.85 10.24
N ALA A 79 -2.04 -10.02 9.77
CA ALA A 79 -2.88 -11.20 9.61
C ALA A 79 -3.48 -11.70 10.94
N ARG A 80 -2.86 -11.38 12.08
CA ARG A 80 -3.45 -11.66 13.41
C ARG A 80 -4.69 -10.83 13.72
N HIS A 81 -4.85 -9.69 13.02
CA HIS A 81 -5.94 -8.74 13.25
C HIS A 81 -6.97 -8.73 12.12
N THR A 82 -6.68 -9.32 10.95
CA THR A 82 -7.60 -9.36 9.82
C THR A 82 -7.38 -10.57 8.92
N ASN A 83 -8.47 -11.07 8.33
CA ASN A 83 -8.44 -12.06 7.26
C ASN A 83 -8.54 -11.42 5.85
N ARG A 84 -8.52 -10.08 5.76
CA ARG A 84 -8.61 -9.30 4.51
C ARG A 84 -7.28 -8.63 4.17
N LEU A 85 -6.19 -9.38 4.31
CA LEU A 85 -4.86 -8.96 3.88
C LEU A 85 -4.68 -9.31 2.39
N VAL A 86 -4.25 -8.34 1.61
CA VAL A 86 -3.92 -8.50 0.19
C VAL A 86 -2.42 -8.33 0.03
N GLN A 87 -1.75 -9.36 -0.50
CA GLN A 87 -0.35 -9.28 -0.88
C GLN A 87 -0.26 -8.90 -2.37
N ALA A 88 0.51 -7.86 -2.65
CA ALA A 88 0.78 -7.35 -3.99
C ALA A 88 2.25 -7.57 -4.36
#